data_AF-A0A519VMG6-F1
#
_entry.id   AF-A0A519VMG6-F1
#
_cell.length_a   1.000
_cell.length_b   1.000
_cell.length_c   1.000
_cell.angle_alpha   90.00
_cell.angle_beta   90.00
_cell.angle_gamma   90.00
#
_symmetry.space_group_name_H-M   'P 1'
#
loop_
_entity.id
_entity.type
_entity.pdbx_description
1 polymer ?
#
loop_
_entity_poly.entity_id
_entity_poly.type
_entity_poly.pdbx_seq_one_letter_code
_entity_poly.pdbx_strand_id
1 'polypeptide(L)'
;TDKYLHGIPADSRVATSGIFLKETNITPEKLAVVTQLNELAKSRGQKLSHMALSWILKDKRITSVLIGASKPEQITDSIRALDNTTFSDEEIKLIDEILK
;
A
#
# COMPACT_ATOMS: atom_id res chain seq x y z
N THR A 1 -0.98 -1.51 4.40
CA THR A 1 -0.82 -1.60 5.85
C THR A 1 -0.82 -0.20 6.38
N ASP A 2 -1.49 0.02 7.49
CA ASP A 2 -1.77 1.37 7.97
C ASP A 2 -0.64 1.91 8.86
N LYS A 3 0.55 1.30 8.71
CA LYS A 3 1.62 1.27 9.70
C LYS A 3 2.20 2.65 10.02
N TYR A 4 2.19 3.59 9.06
CA TYR A 4 2.73 4.94 9.25
C TYR A 4 1.65 6.05 9.24
N LEU A 5 0.37 5.69 9.09
CA LEU A 5 -0.72 6.67 9.08
C LEU A 5 -0.91 7.38 10.44
N HIS A 6 -0.41 6.77 11.52
CA HIS A 6 -0.57 7.26 12.89
C HIS A 6 0.77 7.52 13.59
N GLY A 7 1.82 7.83 12.82
CA GLY A 7 3.18 8.03 13.31
C GLY A 7 4.08 6.83 13.07
N ILE A 8 5.23 6.78 13.76
CA ILE A 8 6.26 5.74 13.57
C ILE A 8 6.17 4.73 14.73
N PRO A 9 5.69 3.49 14.49
CA PRO A 9 5.69 2.46 15.53
C PRO A 9 7.10 2.11 15.98
N ALA A 10 7.26 1.78 17.26
CA ALA A 10 8.55 1.36 17.84
C ALA A 10 9.08 0.05 17.24
N ASP A 11 8.20 -0.81 16.72
CA ASP A 11 8.54 -2.06 16.02
C ASP A 11 8.62 -1.87 14.48
N SER A 12 8.65 -0.63 13.99
CA SER A 12 8.69 -0.34 12.57
C SER A 12 10.07 -0.57 11.98
N ARG A 13 10.14 -0.73 10.64
CA ARG A 13 11.43 -0.88 9.94
C ARG A 13 12.30 0.36 10.09
N VAL A 14 11.67 1.53 10.23
CA VAL A 14 12.36 2.78 10.54
C VAL A 14 13.04 2.70 11.89
N ALA A 15 12.32 2.22 12.92
CA ALA A 15 12.83 2.14 14.29
C ALA A 15 13.86 1.00 14.51
N THR A 16 13.72 -0.13 13.81
CA THR A 16 14.51 -1.35 14.08
C THR A 16 15.74 -1.55 13.19
N SER A 17 15.69 -1.09 11.94
CA SER A 17 16.80 -1.25 10.99
C SER A 17 17.37 0.08 10.55
N GLY A 18 16.53 1.03 10.10
CA GLY A 18 16.97 2.34 9.59
C GLY A 18 17.85 2.30 8.32
N ILE A 19 18.23 1.12 7.81
CA ILE A 19 19.13 0.97 6.66
C ILE A 19 18.41 1.30 5.34
N PHE A 20 17.23 0.71 5.13
CA PHE A 20 16.47 0.82 3.87
C PHE A 20 15.31 1.80 3.91
N LEU A 21 14.85 2.20 5.10
CA LEU A 21 13.79 3.18 5.28
C LEU A 21 14.15 4.06 6.47
N LYS A 22 14.44 5.33 6.19
CA LYS A 22 14.81 6.33 7.20
C LYS A 22 13.59 7.16 7.60
N GLU A 23 13.64 7.75 8.79
CA GLU A 23 12.61 8.66 9.26
C GLU A 23 12.41 9.86 8.31
N THR A 24 13.49 10.36 7.72
CA THR A 24 13.45 11.42 6.69
C THR A 24 12.71 11.02 5.41
N ASN A 25 12.41 9.74 5.21
CA ASN A 25 11.59 9.28 4.09
C ASN A 25 10.09 9.35 4.38
N ILE A 26 9.69 9.55 5.64
CA ILE A 26 8.31 9.76 6.07
C ILE A 26 8.09 11.27 6.15
N THR A 27 7.84 11.90 5.01
CA THR A 27 7.58 13.34 4.93
C THR A 27 6.07 13.61 5.00
N PRO A 28 5.66 14.82 5.44
CA PRO A 28 4.25 15.21 5.46
C PRO A 28 3.56 15.04 4.10
N GLU A 29 4.26 15.34 3.00
CA GLU A 29 3.73 15.21 1.64
C GLU A 29 3.44 13.76 1.29
N LYS A 30 4.36 12.83 1.63
CA LYS A 30 4.14 11.40 1.41
C LYS A 30 3.03 10.85 2.29
N LEU A 31 2.92 11.32 3.53
CA LEU A 31 1.82 10.93 4.41
C LEU A 31 0.47 11.42 3.88
N ALA A 32 0.41 12.61 3.29
CA ALA A 32 -0.80 13.12 2.64
C ALA A 32 -1.21 12.24 1.44
N VAL A 33 -0.26 11.84 0.59
CA VAL A 33 -0.49 10.91 -0.53
C VAL A 33 -0.99 9.55 -0.03
N VAL A 34 -0.29 8.96 0.94
CA VAL A 34 -0.66 7.65 1.53
C VAL A 34 -2.05 7.71 2.16
N THR A 35 -2.41 8.83 2.80
CA THR A 35 -3.73 9.04 3.40
C THR A 35 -4.82 9.06 2.34
N GLN A 36 -4.64 9.83 1.26
CA GLN A 36 -5.61 9.90 0.15
C GLN A 36 -5.79 8.54 -0.54
N LEU A 37 -4.70 7.81 -0.81
CA LEU A 37 -4.77 6.46 -1.36
C LEU A 37 -5.47 5.49 -0.40
N ASN A 38 -5.28 5.66 0.90
CA ASN A 38 -5.95 4.82 1.89
C ASN A 38 -7.48 5.04 1.91
N GLU A 39 -7.95 6.27 1.74
CA GLU A 39 -9.38 6.54 1.65
C GLU A 39 -10.00 5.92 0.39
N LEU A 40 -9.29 5.96 -0.75
CA LEU A 40 -9.71 5.23 -1.96
C LEU A 40 -9.71 3.71 -1.74
N ALA A 41 -8.71 3.16 -1.04
CA ALA A 41 -8.69 1.73 -0.74
C ALA A 41 -9.91 1.32 0.11
N LYS A 42 -10.28 2.14 1.09
CA LYS A 42 -11.47 1.92 1.93
C LYS A 42 -12.76 1.94 1.11
N SER A 43 -12.92 2.88 0.17
CA SER A 43 -14.11 2.93 -0.69
C SER A 43 -14.23 1.70 -1.59
N ARG A 44 -13.09 1.08 -1.93
CA ARG A 44 -13.00 -0.20 -2.65
C ARG A 44 -13.20 -1.44 -1.77
N GLY A 45 -13.42 -1.27 -0.47
CA GLY A 45 -13.54 -2.38 0.49
C GLY A 45 -12.22 -3.12 0.75
N GLN A 46 -11.08 -2.49 0.49
CA GLN A 46 -9.75 -3.09 0.58
C GLN A 46 -8.88 -2.33 1.60
N LYS A 47 -7.88 -3.01 2.19
CA LYS A 47 -6.79 -2.28 2.86
C LYS A 47 -5.90 -1.65 1.80
N LEU A 48 -5.21 -0.56 2.13
CA LEU A 48 -4.23 0.06 1.20
C LEU A 48 -3.17 -0.94 0.70
N SER A 49 -2.73 -1.89 1.55
CA SER A 49 -1.79 -2.94 1.11
C SER A 49 -2.40 -3.89 0.09
N HIS A 50 -3.70 -4.19 0.19
CA HIS A 50 -4.39 -5.02 -0.78
C HIS A 50 -4.49 -4.28 -2.10
N MET A 51 -4.97 -3.03 -2.07
CA MET A 51 -5.08 -2.18 -3.26
C MET A 51 -3.74 -2.00 -3.97
N ALA A 52 -2.64 -1.83 -3.24
CA ALA A 52 -1.31 -1.71 -3.83
C ALA A 52 -0.86 -2.98 -4.58
N LEU A 53 -1.18 -4.18 -4.07
CA LEU A 53 -0.91 -5.44 -4.76
C LEU A 53 -1.84 -5.61 -5.98
N SER A 54 -3.13 -5.33 -5.79
CA SER A 54 -4.15 -5.32 -6.85
C SER A 54 -3.74 -4.39 -8.00
N TRP A 55 -3.16 -3.22 -7.69
CA TRP A 55 -2.70 -2.24 -8.68
C TRP A 55 -1.63 -2.80 -9.62
N ILE A 56 -0.76 -3.68 -9.12
CA ILE A 56 0.25 -4.35 -9.94
C ILE A 56 -0.41 -5.47 -10.74
N LEU A 57 -1.25 -6.28 -10.09
CA LEU A 57 -1.93 -7.43 -10.70
C LEU A 57 -2.97 -7.06 -11.76
N LYS A 58 -3.42 -5.79 -11.82
CA LYS A 58 -4.34 -5.33 -12.87
C LYS A 58 -3.72 -5.41 -14.27
N ASP A 59 -2.39 -5.31 -14.37
CA ASP A 59 -1.67 -5.34 -15.65
C ASP A 59 -1.35 -6.78 -16.05
N LYS A 60 -2.02 -7.27 -17.12
CA LYS A 60 -1.85 -8.63 -17.64
C LYS A 60 -0.43 -8.94 -18.13
N ARG A 61 0.42 -7.93 -18.33
CA ARG A 61 1.83 -8.11 -18.70
C ARG A 61 2.70 -8.54 -17.52
N ILE A 62 2.23 -8.33 -16.29
CA ILE A 62 2.95 -8.70 -15.07
C ILE A 62 2.55 -10.11 -14.65
N THR A 63 3.52 -11.01 -14.56
CA THR A 63 3.28 -12.43 -14.24
C THR A 63 3.00 -12.67 -12.76
N SER A 64 3.70 -11.96 -11.87
CA SER A 64 3.59 -12.19 -10.43
C SER A 64 4.08 -10.98 -9.61
N VAL A 65 3.68 -10.94 -8.34
CA VAL A 65 4.09 -9.94 -7.36
C VAL A 65 4.82 -10.62 -6.21
N LEU A 66 6.06 -10.22 -5.96
CA LEU A 66 6.85 -10.74 -4.86
C LEU A 66 6.55 -9.95 -3.57
N ILE A 67 6.06 -10.65 -2.54
CA ILE A 67 5.75 -10.06 -1.24
C ILE A 67 6.75 -10.51 -0.17
N GLY A 68 7.08 -9.61 0.75
CA GLY A 68 7.85 -9.92 1.95
C GLY A 68 6.94 -9.94 3.19
N ALA A 69 7.00 -11.02 3.96
CA ALA A 69 6.22 -11.19 5.19
C ALA A 69 7.16 -11.55 6.36
N SER A 70 6.97 -10.91 7.51
CA SER A 70 7.64 -11.22 8.77
C SER A 70 6.79 -12.10 9.70
N LYS A 71 5.51 -12.27 9.39
CA LYS A 71 4.59 -13.15 10.11
C LYS A 71 3.67 -13.90 9.13
N PRO A 72 3.28 -15.16 9.40
CA PRO A 72 2.42 -15.94 8.50
C PRO A 72 1.10 -15.25 8.15
N GLU A 73 0.49 -14.53 9.09
CA GLU A 73 -0.82 -13.88 8.89
C GLU A 73 -0.76 -12.80 7.80
N GLN A 74 0.42 -12.24 7.54
CA GLN A 74 0.59 -11.26 6.45
C GLN A 74 0.47 -11.91 5.08
N ILE A 75 0.85 -13.19 4.93
CA ILE A 75 0.68 -13.92 3.67
C ILE A 75 -0.81 -14.09 3.40
N THR A 76 -1.56 -14.59 4.39
CA THR A 76 -3.01 -14.76 4.27
C THR A 76 -3.74 -13.43 4.04
N ASP A 77 -3.29 -12.34 4.70
CA ASP A 77 -3.83 -11.01 4.47
C ASP A 77 -3.52 -10.51 3.05
N SER A 78 -2.31 -10.72 2.53
CA SER A 78 -1.94 -10.31 1.16
C SER A 78 -2.76 -11.00 0.07
N ILE A 79 -3.19 -12.24 0.28
CA ILE A 79 -4.03 -12.98 -0.68
C ILE A 79 -5.36 -12.25 -0.94
N ARG A 80 -5.90 -11.50 0.03
CA ARG A 80 -7.12 -10.71 -0.12
C ARG A 80 -7.02 -9.60 -1.18
N ALA A 81 -5.83 -9.29 -1.67
CA ALA A 81 -5.66 -8.42 -2.84
C ALA A 81 -6.36 -8.97 -4.10
N LEU A 82 -6.55 -10.30 -4.18
CA LEU A 82 -7.20 -10.95 -5.31
C LEU A 82 -8.71 -10.72 -5.34
N ASP A 83 -9.31 -10.29 -4.23
CA ASP A 83 -10.77 -10.09 -4.13
C ASP A 83 -11.26 -8.93 -5.01
N ASN A 84 -10.39 -7.97 -5.35
CA ASN A 84 -10.71 -6.86 -6.25
C ASN A 84 -9.45 -6.33 -6.95
N THR A 85 -9.12 -6.92 -8.10
CA THR A 85 -7.95 -6.56 -8.94
C THR A 85 -8.28 -5.61 -10.10
N THR A 86 -9.56 -5.26 -10.27
CA THR A 86 -10.02 -4.38 -11.34
C THR A 86 -10.09 -2.94 -10.86
N PHE A 87 -9.75 -2.01 -11.75
CA PHE A 87 -9.86 -0.58 -11.49
C PHE A 87 -10.68 0.05 -12.62
N SER A 88 -11.61 0.93 -12.27
CA SER A 88 -12.31 1.76 -13.24
C SER A 88 -11.41 2.89 -13.74
N ASP A 89 -11.79 3.52 -14.84
CA ASP A 89 -11.04 4.64 -15.41
C ASP A 89 -11.02 5.84 -14.44
N GLU A 90 -12.10 6.04 -13.68
CA GLU A 90 -12.18 7.07 -12.63
C GLU A 90 -11.20 6.80 -11.50
N GLU A 91 -11.07 5.55 -11.06
CA GLU A 91 -10.14 5.17 -10.00
C GLU A 91 -8.69 5.32 -10.44
N ILE A 92 -8.38 4.93 -11.68
CA ILE A 92 -7.05 5.11 -12.27
C ILE A 92 -6.72 6.61 -12.32
N LYS A 93 -7.64 7.43 -12.82
CA LYS A 93 -7.44 8.88 -12.90
C LYS A 93 -7.23 9.50 -11.52
N LEU A 94 -8.01 9.10 -10.52
CA LEU A 94 -7.87 9.60 -9.16
C LEU A 94 -6.51 9.20 -8.55
N ILE A 95 -6.06 7.97 -8.78
CA ILE A 95 -4.72 7.52 -8.34
C ILE A 95 -3.64 8.37 -8.99
N ASP A 96 -3.73 8.63 -10.29
CA ASP A 96 -2.77 9.47 -11.01
C ASP A 96 -2.79 10.93 -10.51
N GLU A 97 -3.96 11.48 -10.16
CA GLU A 97 -4.07 12.81 -9.56
C GLU A 97 -3.45 12.89 -8.16
N ILE A 98 -3.61 11.84 -7.35
CA ILE A 98 -3.01 11.75 -6.01
C ILE A 98 -1.48 11.63 -6.08
N LEU A 99 -0.95 10.98 -7.12
CA LEU A 99 0.49 10.69 -7.27
C LEU A 99 1.29 11.80 -8.00
N LYS A 100 0.62 12.82 -8.55
CA LYS A 100 1.27 13.99 -9.16
C LYS A 100 1.88 14.91 -8.11
#